data_AF-X1F5Z0-F1
#
_entry.id   AF-X1F5Z0-F1
#
_cell.length_a   1.000
_cell.length_b   1.000
_cell.length_c   1.000
_cell.angle_alpha   90.00
_cell.angle_beta   90.00
_cell.angle_gamma   90.00
#
_symmetry.space_group_name_H-M   'P 1'
#
loop_
_entity.id
_entity.type
_entity.pdbx_description
1 polymer ?
#
loop_
_entity_poly.entity_id
_entity_poly.type
_entity_poly.pdbx_seq_one_letter_code
_entity_poly.pdbx_strand_id
1 'polypeptide(L)'
;ETQPPLEESITQNIYSIKSLIKCDLVKKKIILILLILTLAISALNINVQITAEENNYRPTSLELTPHDRISITSDSEFEVFPGSGTSEDPYLIDGYNITTTSDEGIYIRGTTKYFIIRNCYVDAREYGISIRNVAGGTATVINNTCDNNEYGILLWHSVSSTVANNTFTNCGLKIVEDTIDAYLSHTVENNWVNGKILGFYTNLDSTIIDEPVYG
;
A
#
# COMPACT_ATOMS: atom_id res chain seq x y z
N GLU A 1 -15.70 -46.37 70.46
CA GLU A 1 -15.87 -44.97 70.03
C GLU A 1 -17.31 -44.57 70.24
N THR A 2 -17.57 -43.56 71.06
CA THR A 2 -18.92 -43.07 71.37
C THR A 2 -19.40 -42.16 70.24
N GLN A 3 -20.47 -42.57 69.54
CA GLN A 3 -21.14 -41.79 68.51
C GLN A 3 -21.60 -40.43 69.09
N PRO A 4 -21.41 -39.29 68.39
CA PRO A 4 -21.75 -37.97 68.95
C PRO A 4 -23.26 -37.87 69.26
N PRO A 5 -23.67 -37.09 70.28
CA PRO A 5 -25.08 -36.88 70.63
C PRO A 5 -25.91 -36.50 69.40
N LEU A 6 -27.13 -37.01 69.31
CA LEU A 6 -28.02 -36.82 68.16
C LEU A 6 -28.16 -35.34 67.73
N GLU A 7 -28.21 -34.43 68.69
CA GLU A 7 -28.29 -32.97 68.44
C GLU A 7 -27.03 -32.39 67.79
N GLU A 8 -25.84 -32.88 68.15
CA GLU A 8 -24.57 -32.43 67.58
C GLU A 8 -24.44 -32.89 66.12
N SER A 9 -24.87 -34.13 65.83
CA SER A 9 -24.95 -34.68 64.47
C SER A 9 -25.92 -33.89 63.58
N ILE A 10 -27.11 -33.56 64.08
CA ILE A 10 -28.09 -32.72 63.35
C ILE A 10 -27.51 -31.33 63.07
N THR A 11 -26.87 -30.73 64.07
CA THR A 11 -26.27 -29.40 63.94
C THR A 11 -25.16 -29.38 62.89
N GLN A 12 -24.28 -30.38 62.86
CA GLN A 12 -23.21 -30.50 61.87
C GLN A 12 -23.75 -30.72 60.43
N ASN A 13 -24.84 -31.49 60.30
CA ASN A 13 -25.51 -31.67 59.01
C ASN A 13 -26.13 -30.36 58.50
N ILE A 14 -26.76 -29.58 59.37
CA ILE A 14 -27.30 -28.25 59.03
C ILE A 14 -26.18 -27.30 58.58
N TYR A 15 -25.04 -27.28 59.27
CA TYR A 15 -23.89 -26.46 58.87
C TYR A 15 -23.33 -26.88 57.50
N SER A 16 -23.21 -28.19 57.25
CA SER A 16 -22.75 -28.72 55.97
C SER A 16 -23.68 -28.35 54.82
N ILE A 17 -24.99 -28.46 55.00
CA ILE A 17 -26.00 -28.07 54.00
C ILE A 17 -25.96 -26.56 53.72
N LYS A 18 -25.87 -25.71 54.75
CA LYS A 18 -25.73 -24.25 54.57
C LYS A 18 -24.46 -23.87 53.79
N SER A 19 -23.35 -24.56 54.05
CA SER A 19 -22.09 -24.38 53.33
C SER A 19 -22.22 -24.74 51.84
N LEU A 20 -22.87 -25.86 51.53
CA LEU A 20 -23.15 -26.30 50.15
C LEU A 20 -24.02 -25.29 49.39
N ILE A 21 -25.12 -24.82 49.99
CA ILE A 21 -26.01 -23.81 49.40
C ILE A 21 -25.25 -22.51 49.12
N LYS A 22 -24.39 -22.07 50.04
CA LYS A 22 -23.56 -20.87 49.86
C LYS A 22 -22.57 -21.05 48.70
N CYS A 23 -21.94 -22.22 48.58
CA CYS A 23 -21.03 -22.54 47.49
C CYS A 23 -21.72 -22.49 46.12
N ASP A 24 -22.92 -23.05 46.01
CA ASP A 24 -23.72 -23.00 44.78
C ASP A 24 -24.17 -21.58 44.43
N LEU A 25 -24.52 -20.77 45.42
CA LEU A 25 -24.86 -19.36 45.21
C LEU A 25 -23.66 -18.54 44.73
N VAL A 26 -22.46 -18.83 45.24
CA VAL A 26 -21.21 -18.20 44.79
C VAL A 26 -20.89 -18.60 43.33
N LYS A 27 -21.02 -19.89 42.98
CA LYS A 27 -20.83 -20.35 41.59
C LYS A 27 -21.79 -19.67 40.62
N LYS A 28 -23.08 -19.57 40.98
CA LYS A 28 -24.09 -18.87 40.16
C LYS A 28 -23.76 -17.38 39.98
N LYS A 29 -23.28 -16.70 41.03
CA LYS A 29 -22.82 -15.30 40.93
C LYS A 29 -21.59 -15.16 40.03
N ILE A 30 -20.63 -16.06 40.11
CA ILE A 30 -19.45 -16.07 39.23
C ILE A 30 -19.86 -16.27 37.77
N ILE A 31 -20.75 -17.23 37.49
CA ILE A 31 -21.28 -17.47 36.14
C ILE A 31 -22.01 -16.23 35.60
N LEU A 32 -22.82 -15.57 36.43
CA LEU A 32 -23.52 -14.35 36.04
C LEU A 32 -22.56 -13.19 35.74
N ILE A 33 -21.51 -13.03 36.55
CA ILE A 33 -20.46 -12.01 36.31
C ILE A 33 -19.73 -12.31 34.99
N LEU A 34 -19.40 -13.58 34.73
CA LEU A 34 -18.74 -13.98 33.48
C LEU A 34 -19.64 -13.73 32.26
N LEU A 35 -20.95 -14.00 32.36
CA LEU A 35 -21.92 -13.70 31.29
C LEU A 35 -22.06 -12.19 31.03
N ILE A 36 -22.04 -11.37 32.08
CA ILE A 36 -22.08 -9.91 31.94
C ILE A 36 -20.79 -9.40 31.30
N LEU A 37 -19.63 -9.96 31.67
CA LEU A 37 -18.34 -9.61 31.08
C LEU A 37 -18.27 -10.00 29.59
N THR A 38 -18.75 -11.19 29.20
CA THR A 38 -18.76 -11.59 27.78
C THR A 38 -19.69 -10.71 26.95
N LEU A 39 -20.87 -10.37 27.48
CA LEU A 39 -21.79 -9.41 26.85
C LEU A 39 -21.16 -8.01 26.72
N ALA A 40 -20.49 -7.53 27.77
CA ALA A 40 -19.81 -6.23 27.75
C ALA A 40 -18.64 -6.20 26.73
N ILE A 41 -17.85 -7.28 26.62
CA ILE A 41 -16.79 -7.41 25.62
C ILE A 41 -17.37 -7.44 24.19
N SER A 42 -18.51 -8.12 23.99
CA SER A 42 -19.19 -8.12 22.68
C SER A 42 -19.75 -6.75 22.28
N ALA A 43 -20.12 -5.92 23.26
CA ALA A 43 -20.55 -4.54 23.05
C ALA A 43 -19.36 -3.58 22.83
N LEU A 44 -18.13 -3.99 23.17
CA LEU A 44 -16.88 -3.29 22.90
C LEU A 44 -16.32 -3.56 21.49
N ASN A 45 -17.07 -4.21 20.60
CA ASN A 45 -16.80 -4.17 19.18
C ASN A 45 -17.02 -2.72 18.68
N ILE A 46 -16.03 -1.88 18.94
CA ILE A 46 -15.93 -0.54 18.39
C ILE A 46 -15.86 -0.75 16.88
N ASN A 47 -16.98 -0.47 16.22
CA ASN A 47 -17.02 -0.26 14.79
C ASN A 47 -16.28 1.07 14.54
N VAL A 48 -14.95 1.04 14.63
CA VAL A 48 -14.14 2.10 14.04
C VAL A 48 -14.36 1.92 12.55
N GLN A 49 -15.32 2.65 12.00
CA GLN A 49 -15.28 2.96 10.59
C GLN A 49 -14.06 3.85 10.41
N ILE A 50 -12.89 3.23 10.23
CA ILE A 50 -11.81 3.85 9.49
C ILE A 50 -12.38 3.93 8.09
N THR A 51 -13.14 4.99 7.81
CA THR A 51 -13.08 5.56 6.47
C THR A 51 -11.61 5.90 6.32
N ALA A 52 -10.86 5.01 5.67
CA ALA A 52 -9.69 5.44 4.96
C ALA A 52 -10.26 6.41 3.93
N GLU A 53 -10.36 7.69 4.30
CA GLU A 53 -10.14 8.70 3.31
C GLU A 53 -8.77 8.34 2.77
N GLU A 54 -8.72 7.74 1.57
CA GLU A 54 -7.51 7.74 0.80
C GLU A 54 -7.11 9.20 0.77
N ASN A 55 -6.15 9.58 1.61
CA ASN A 55 -5.61 10.91 1.62
C ASN A 55 -4.94 11.05 0.26
N ASN A 56 -5.71 11.51 -0.74
CA ASN A 56 -5.27 11.95 -2.06
C ASN A 56 -4.45 13.24 -1.93
N TYR A 57 -3.69 13.36 -0.84
CA TYR A 57 -2.74 14.42 -0.61
C TYR A 57 -1.64 14.24 -1.64
N ARG A 58 -1.77 15.01 -2.71
CA ARG A 58 -0.75 15.17 -3.73
C ARG A 58 0.04 16.41 -3.33
N PRO A 59 1.32 16.28 -2.97
CA PRO A 59 2.14 17.45 -2.67
C PRO A 59 2.16 18.36 -3.89
N THR A 60 1.94 19.64 -3.66
CA THR A 60 2.09 20.63 -4.72
C THR A 60 3.57 20.77 -5.08
N SER A 61 3.90 21.20 -6.30
CA SER A 61 5.30 21.33 -6.73
C SER A 61 6.15 22.27 -5.86
N LEU A 62 5.52 23.14 -5.06
CA LEU A 62 6.15 24.06 -4.11
C LEU A 62 6.57 23.39 -2.79
N GLU A 63 5.97 22.26 -2.44
CA GLU A 63 6.28 21.49 -1.22
C GLU A 63 7.39 20.45 -1.47
N LEU A 64 7.75 20.23 -2.73
CA LEU A 64 8.76 19.27 -3.16
C LEU A 64 10.17 19.85 -3.07
N THR A 65 11.14 18.98 -2.83
CA THR A 65 12.56 19.35 -2.76
C THR A 65 13.11 19.55 -4.18
N PRO A 66 13.59 20.75 -4.56
CA PRO A 66 14.23 20.93 -5.86
C PRO A 66 15.44 20.00 -6.01
N HIS A 67 15.55 19.33 -7.16
CA HIS A 67 16.65 18.44 -7.46
C HIS A 67 17.03 18.56 -8.94
N ASP A 68 18.33 18.45 -9.24
CA ASP A 68 18.81 18.33 -10.62
C ASP A 68 18.28 17.03 -11.26
N ARG A 69 18.53 16.83 -12.56
CA ARG A 69 18.19 15.54 -13.19
C ARG A 69 18.85 14.37 -12.46
N ILE A 70 18.15 13.25 -12.36
CA ILE A 70 18.64 12.02 -11.76
C ILE A 70 19.01 11.04 -12.88
N SER A 71 20.20 10.47 -12.81
CA SER A 71 20.68 9.49 -13.78
C SER A 71 21.38 8.37 -13.04
N ILE A 72 20.88 7.16 -13.23
CA ILE A 72 21.36 5.93 -12.60
C ILE A 72 21.58 4.89 -13.69
N THR A 73 22.83 4.61 -14.00
CA THR A 73 23.21 3.68 -15.08
C THR A 73 23.85 2.39 -14.57
N SER A 74 23.95 2.25 -13.25
CA SER A 74 24.55 1.11 -12.56
C SER A 74 24.02 0.97 -11.13
N ASP A 75 24.18 -0.21 -10.53
CA ASP A 75 23.76 -0.47 -9.14
C ASP A 75 24.46 0.45 -8.12
N SER A 76 25.71 0.84 -8.35
CA SER A 76 26.47 1.71 -7.43
C SER A 76 25.97 3.16 -7.41
N GLU A 77 25.38 3.64 -8.51
CA GLU A 77 24.86 5.02 -8.59
C GLU A 77 23.60 5.21 -7.73
N PHE A 78 22.93 4.12 -7.35
CA PHE A 78 21.80 4.19 -6.42
C PHE A 78 22.21 4.47 -4.97
N GLU A 79 23.45 4.20 -4.56
CA GLU A 79 23.87 4.23 -3.15
C GLU A 79 23.72 5.60 -2.48
N VAL A 80 23.53 6.67 -3.27
CA VAL A 80 23.26 8.02 -2.78
C VAL A 80 21.82 8.21 -2.28
N PHE A 81 20.91 7.30 -2.63
CA PHE A 81 19.51 7.33 -2.22
C PHE A 81 19.27 6.46 -0.97
N PRO A 82 18.31 6.85 -0.10
CA PRO A 82 17.94 6.05 1.07
C PRO A 82 17.15 4.78 0.68
N GLY A 83 16.90 3.89 1.64
CA GLY A 83 16.28 2.58 1.43
C GLY A 83 14.82 2.44 1.89
N SER A 84 14.15 1.44 1.30
CA SER A 84 12.80 0.86 1.50
C SER A 84 11.81 0.94 0.33
N GLY A 85 12.33 1.07 -0.88
CA GLY A 85 11.76 0.51 -2.12
C GLY A 85 12.12 -0.96 -2.34
N THR A 86 11.73 -1.80 -1.39
CA THR A 86 12.28 -3.12 -1.02
C THR A 86 12.39 -4.18 -2.14
N SER A 87 13.43 -5.04 -2.18
CA SER A 87 13.43 -6.33 -1.46
C SER A 87 14.37 -6.43 -0.22
N GLU A 88 14.10 -5.62 0.80
CA GLU A 88 14.83 -5.49 2.08
C GLU A 88 16.27 -4.99 1.91
N ASP A 89 16.57 -3.79 1.43
CA ASP A 89 15.94 -2.50 1.69
C ASP A 89 16.25 -1.49 0.54
N PRO A 90 16.09 -1.84 -0.75
CA PRO A 90 16.61 -1.00 -1.83
C PRO A 90 15.74 0.24 -2.12
N TYR A 91 16.11 1.03 -3.11
CA TYR A 91 16.17 2.50 -2.98
C TYR A 91 14.85 3.26 -3.13
N LEU A 92 14.78 4.40 -2.46
CA LEU A 92 13.63 5.29 -2.49
C LEU A 92 14.02 6.67 -3.05
N ILE A 93 13.42 7.04 -4.17
CA ILE A 93 13.44 8.39 -4.74
C ILE A 93 12.09 9.02 -4.40
N ASP A 94 12.06 9.98 -3.47
CA ASP A 94 10.83 10.51 -2.88
C ASP A 94 10.85 12.03 -2.77
N GLY A 95 9.78 12.68 -3.26
CA GLY A 95 9.51 14.08 -2.94
C GLY A 95 10.36 15.11 -3.70
N TYR A 96 10.83 14.79 -4.90
CA TYR A 96 11.66 15.71 -5.70
C TYR A 96 10.86 16.50 -6.74
N ASN A 97 11.26 17.76 -6.93
CA ASN A 97 10.86 18.59 -8.07
C ASN A 97 12.03 18.69 -9.04
N ILE A 98 11.87 18.10 -10.22
CA ILE A 98 12.88 18.05 -11.27
C ILE A 98 12.30 18.77 -12.49
N THR A 99 12.78 19.99 -12.73
CA THR A 99 12.48 20.76 -13.94
C THR A 99 13.78 20.97 -14.69
N THR A 100 13.89 20.39 -15.89
CA THR A 100 15.13 20.38 -16.66
C THR A 100 14.87 20.55 -18.15
N THR A 101 15.83 21.13 -18.86
CA THR A 101 15.82 21.18 -20.33
C THR A 101 16.49 19.97 -20.97
N SER A 102 16.95 19.02 -20.15
CA SER A 102 17.54 17.76 -20.61
C SER A 102 16.46 16.81 -21.13
N ASP A 103 16.89 15.82 -21.90
CA ASP A 103 16.01 14.84 -22.54
C ASP A 103 15.30 14.00 -21.49
N GLU A 104 16.02 13.56 -20.45
CA GLU A 104 15.44 12.81 -19.33
C GLU A 104 15.56 13.53 -17.98
N GLY A 105 14.45 13.51 -17.23
CA GLY A 105 14.37 14.01 -15.85
C GLY A 105 14.92 12.99 -14.84
N ILE A 106 14.29 11.81 -14.77
CA ILE A 106 14.78 10.65 -14.00
C ILE A 106 15.06 9.52 -14.98
N TYR A 107 16.33 9.14 -15.10
CA TYR A 107 16.77 8.06 -15.97
C TYR A 107 17.38 6.92 -15.14
N ILE A 108 16.83 5.72 -15.27
CA ILE A 108 17.32 4.52 -14.60
C ILE A 108 17.50 3.41 -15.63
N ARG A 109 18.71 2.84 -15.70
CA ARG A 109 19.02 1.77 -16.63
C ARG A 109 19.90 0.69 -16.03
N GLY A 110 19.60 -0.57 -16.38
CA GLY A 110 20.53 -1.68 -16.23
C GLY A 110 20.78 -2.12 -14.78
N THR A 111 19.82 -1.89 -13.88
CA THR A 111 19.93 -2.25 -12.47
C THR A 111 19.21 -3.56 -12.14
N THR A 112 19.71 -4.22 -11.10
CA THR A 112 19.05 -5.39 -10.48
C THR A 112 18.40 -5.06 -9.14
N LYS A 113 18.53 -3.82 -8.66
CA LYS A 113 18.03 -3.37 -7.37
C LYS A 113 16.57 -3.00 -7.48
N TYR A 114 15.80 -3.28 -6.42
CA TYR A 114 14.44 -2.75 -6.35
C TYR A 114 14.48 -1.26 -6.06
N PHE A 115 13.50 -0.53 -6.57
CA PHE A 115 13.39 0.89 -6.29
C PHE A 115 11.95 1.36 -6.37
N ILE A 116 11.65 2.39 -5.60
CA ILE A 116 10.40 3.15 -5.68
C ILE A 116 10.75 4.59 -6.09
N ILE A 117 10.09 5.08 -7.13
CA ILE A 117 10.02 6.51 -7.44
C ILE A 117 8.63 6.99 -7.01
N ARG A 118 8.56 7.90 -6.04
CA ARG A 118 7.27 8.42 -5.57
C ARG A 118 7.24 9.91 -5.26
N ASN A 119 6.03 10.46 -5.31
CA ASN A 119 5.75 11.85 -4.93
C ASN A 119 6.66 12.87 -5.63
N CYS A 120 7.14 12.58 -6.84
CA CYS A 120 7.98 13.50 -7.60
C CYS A 120 7.16 14.30 -8.61
N TYR A 121 7.59 15.53 -8.87
CA TYR A 121 7.18 16.32 -10.04
C TYR A 121 8.32 16.32 -11.04
N VAL A 122 8.04 15.97 -12.29
CA VAL A 122 9.06 15.86 -13.33
C VAL A 122 8.61 16.52 -14.63
N ASP A 123 9.36 17.53 -15.05
CA ASP A 123 9.22 18.25 -16.31
C ASP A 123 10.58 18.23 -17.02
N ALA A 124 10.66 17.45 -18.11
CA ALA A 124 11.84 17.25 -18.93
C ALA A 124 11.45 17.29 -20.42
N ARG A 125 12.45 17.37 -21.31
CA ARG A 125 12.21 17.62 -22.74
C ARG A 125 11.56 16.43 -23.46
N GLU A 126 12.01 15.20 -23.20
CA GLU A 126 11.49 14.00 -23.87
C GLU A 126 10.84 13.05 -22.88
N TYR A 127 11.59 12.57 -21.88
CA TYR A 127 11.12 11.55 -20.95
C TYR A 127 11.16 12.07 -19.51
N GLY A 128 10.00 12.12 -18.86
CA GLY A 128 9.94 12.50 -17.45
C GLY A 128 10.70 11.47 -16.61
N ILE A 129 10.20 10.24 -16.61
CA ILE A 129 10.81 9.09 -15.96
C ILE A 129 11.06 8.00 -17.00
N SER A 130 12.32 7.68 -17.27
CA SER A 130 12.71 6.62 -18.21
C SER A 130 13.40 5.47 -17.49
N ILE A 131 12.78 4.28 -17.54
CA ILE A 131 13.27 3.04 -16.94
C ILE A 131 13.58 2.05 -18.05
N ARG A 132 14.83 1.59 -18.14
CA ARG A 132 15.29 0.77 -19.25
C ARG A 132 16.09 -0.45 -18.79
N ASN A 133 15.75 -1.64 -19.29
CA ASN A 133 16.50 -2.87 -19.07
C ASN A 133 16.79 -3.15 -17.58
N VAL A 134 15.80 -2.93 -16.71
CA VAL A 134 15.93 -3.25 -15.27
C VAL A 134 15.42 -4.67 -15.01
N ALA A 135 15.88 -5.31 -13.94
CA ALA A 135 15.43 -6.65 -13.60
C ALA A 135 13.92 -6.70 -13.35
N GLY A 136 13.27 -7.79 -13.74
CA GLY A 136 11.82 -7.91 -13.66
C GLY A 136 11.29 -7.78 -12.23
N GLY A 137 10.20 -7.04 -12.04
CA GLY A 137 9.56 -6.87 -10.72
C GLY A 137 10.28 -5.91 -9.76
N THR A 138 11.33 -5.24 -10.20
CA THR A 138 12.13 -4.35 -9.33
C THR A 138 11.66 -2.90 -9.31
N ALA A 139 10.96 -2.45 -10.36
CA ALA A 139 10.61 -1.04 -10.51
C ALA A 139 9.17 -0.74 -10.09
N THR A 140 9.01 0.26 -9.22
CA THR A 140 7.72 0.79 -8.80
C THR A 140 7.70 2.30 -8.97
N VAL A 141 6.75 2.82 -9.75
CA VAL A 141 6.60 4.25 -10.05
C VAL A 141 5.20 4.69 -9.62
N ILE A 142 5.11 5.42 -8.51
CA ILE A 142 3.82 5.71 -7.87
C ILE A 142 3.65 7.16 -7.46
N ASN A 143 2.43 7.71 -7.54
CA ASN A 143 2.12 9.06 -7.05
C ASN A 143 3.01 10.18 -7.64
N ASN A 144 3.54 10.03 -8.84
CA ASN A 144 4.33 11.07 -9.50
C ASN A 144 3.45 11.94 -10.39
N THR A 145 3.89 13.17 -10.64
CA THR A 145 3.33 14.06 -11.65
C THR A 145 4.37 14.27 -12.74
N CYS A 146 4.09 13.86 -13.96
CA CYS A 146 4.90 14.15 -15.14
C CYS A 146 4.18 15.21 -15.98
N ASP A 147 4.87 16.29 -16.34
CA ASP A 147 4.28 17.46 -16.99
C ASP A 147 5.06 17.84 -18.25
N ASN A 148 4.36 18.05 -19.37
CA ASN A 148 4.91 18.52 -20.66
C ASN A 148 6.08 17.72 -21.25
N ASN A 149 6.17 16.42 -20.93
CA ASN A 149 7.15 15.50 -21.52
C ASN A 149 6.60 14.87 -22.81
N GLU A 150 7.44 14.44 -23.75
CA GLU A 150 6.98 13.60 -24.88
C GLU A 150 6.35 12.29 -24.37
N TYR A 151 7.03 11.62 -23.42
CA TYR A 151 6.46 10.56 -22.60
C TYR A 151 6.70 10.89 -21.13
N GLY A 152 5.65 10.89 -20.32
CA GLY A 152 5.78 11.13 -18.89
C GLY A 152 6.53 10.00 -18.21
N ILE A 153 6.12 8.75 -18.48
CA ILE A 153 6.82 7.55 -18.03
C ILE A 153 7.08 6.65 -19.24
N LEU A 154 8.33 6.22 -19.40
CA LEU A 154 8.75 5.22 -20.38
C LEU A 154 9.29 3.98 -19.66
N LEU A 155 8.66 2.83 -19.90
CA LEU A 155 9.19 1.51 -19.57
C LEU A 155 9.72 0.84 -20.84
N TRP A 156 10.99 0.44 -20.83
CA TRP A 156 11.63 -0.23 -21.96
C TRP A 156 12.33 -1.51 -21.47
N HIS A 157 11.87 -2.68 -21.91
CA HIS A 157 12.39 -3.99 -21.46
C HIS A 157 12.52 -4.09 -19.93
N SER A 158 11.43 -3.80 -19.22
CA SER A 158 11.40 -3.65 -17.76
C SER A 158 10.20 -4.37 -17.17
N VAL A 159 10.10 -5.67 -17.48
CA VAL A 159 8.93 -6.52 -17.21
C VAL A 159 8.48 -6.51 -15.74
N SER A 160 7.19 -6.74 -15.51
CA SER A 160 6.59 -6.80 -14.17
C SER A 160 6.79 -5.54 -13.31
N SER A 161 7.01 -4.38 -13.94
CA SER A 161 7.02 -3.09 -13.25
C SER A 161 5.62 -2.64 -12.82
N THR A 162 5.55 -1.85 -11.74
CA THR A 162 4.31 -1.22 -11.26
C THR A 162 4.30 0.27 -11.60
N VAL A 163 3.22 0.74 -12.23
CA VAL A 163 2.96 2.16 -12.51
C VAL A 163 1.57 2.50 -11.97
N ALA A 164 1.49 3.17 -10.83
CA ALA A 164 0.20 3.42 -10.18
C ALA A 164 0.02 4.85 -9.67
N ASN A 165 -1.21 5.36 -9.70
CA ASN A 165 -1.57 6.67 -9.11
C ASN A 165 -0.79 7.87 -9.66
N ASN A 166 -0.16 7.76 -10.83
CA ASN A 166 0.58 8.85 -11.45
C ASN A 166 -0.37 9.80 -12.20
N THR A 167 0.05 11.05 -12.36
CA THR A 167 -0.63 12.06 -13.17
C THR A 167 0.26 12.49 -14.32
N PHE A 168 -0.30 12.45 -15.52
CA PHE A 168 0.31 12.90 -16.74
C PHE A 168 -0.42 14.15 -17.21
N THR A 169 0.30 15.27 -17.30
CA THR A 169 -0.19 16.51 -17.88
C THR A 169 0.53 16.72 -19.20
N ASN A 170 -0.24 16.81 -20.29
CA ASN A 170 0.25 16.92 -21.68
C ASN A 170 1.27 15.84 -22.08
N CYS A 171 1.22 14.67 -21.44
CA CYS A 171 2.09 13.53 -21.71
C CYS A 171 1.34 12.21 -21.37
N GLY A 172 2.02 11.06 -21.45
CA GLY A 172 1.41 9.78 -21.12
C GLY A 172 2.41 8.69 -20.75
N LEU A 173 1.92 7.46 -20.65
CA LEU A 173 2.70 6.24 -20.39
C LEU A 173 3.07 5.55 -21.71
N LYS A 174 4.34 5.21 -21.87
CA LYS A 174 4.83 4.36 -22.97
C LYS A 174 5.45 3.09 -22.40
N ILE A 175 5.02 1.95 -22.90
CA ILE A 175 5.60 0.63 -22.59
C ILE A 175 6.12 0.01 -23.88
N VAL A 176 7.35 -0.49 -23.85
CA VAL A 176 8.02 -1.16 -24.97
C VAL A 176 8.58 -2.49 -24.48
N GLU A 177 7.98 -3.59 -24.96
CA GLU A 177 8.33 -4.97 -24.63
C GLU A 177 8.34 -5.83 -25.90
N ASP A 178 9.13 -6.91 -25.90
CA ASP A 178 9.31 -7.79 -27.08
C ASP A 178 8.16 -8.79 -27.26
N THR A 179 7.42 -9.11 -26.19
CA THR A 179 6.35 -10.10 -26.20
C THR A 179 5.08 -9.56 -25.57
N ILE A 180 3.94 -10.13 -25.96
CA ILE A 180 2.66 -9.80 -25.35
C ILE A 180 2.64 -10.18 -23.86
N ASP A 181 3.21 -11.31 -23.48
CA ASP A 181 3.28 -11.74 -22.08
C ASP A 181 4.09 -10.76 -21.22
N ALA A 182 5.19 -10.25 -21.76
CA ALA A 182 6.00 -9.21 -21.11
C ALA A 182 5.20 -7.92 -20.94
N TYR A 183 4.51 -7.46 -21.98
CA TYR A 183 3.64 -6.28 -21.93
C TYR A 183 2.49 -6.44 -20.92
N LEU A 184 1.87 -7.63 -20.88
CA LEU A 184 0.77 -7.95 -19.98
C LEU A 184 1.21 -8.23 -18.53
N SER A 185 2.53 -8.32 -18.27
CA SER A 185 3.06 -8.56 -16.94
C SER A 185 3.06 -7.32 -16.03
N HIS A 186 2.88 -6.12 -16.59
CA HIS A 186 2.91 -4.88 -15.83
C HIS A 186 1.61 -4.66 -15.03
N THR A 187 1.76 -4.01 -13.88
CA THR A 187 0.62 -3.48 -13.11
C THR A 187 0.47 -2.00 -13.41
N VAL A 188 -0.60 -1.60 -14.10
CA VAL A 188 -0.89 -0.20 -14.46
C VAL A 188 -2.26 0.18 -13.93
N GLU A 189 -2.30 0.95 -12.85
CA GLU A 189 -3.54 1.20 -12.10
C GLU A 189 -3.70 2.66 -11.71
N ASN A 190 -4.93 3.18 -11.75
CA ASN A 190 -5.29 4.49 -11.20
C ASN A 190 -4.43 5.66 -11.68
N ASN A 191 -3.86 5.57 -12.88
CA ASN A 191 -3.12 6.68 -13.46
C ASN A 191 -4.08 7.63 -14.17
N TRP A 192 -3.73 8.91 -14.24
CA TRP A 192 -4.57 9.95 -14.82
C TRP A 192 -3.83 10.68 -15.94
N VAL A 193 -4.46 10.86 -17.09
CA VAL A 193 -3.95 11.65 -18.22
C VAL A 193 -4.88 12.83 -18.43
N ASN A 194 -4.36 14.05 -18.31
CA ASN A 194 -5.10 15.30 -18.54
C ASN A 194 -6.45 15.37 -17.80
N GLY A 195 -6.49 14.86 -16.56
CA GLY A 195 -7.70 14.86 -15.73
C GLY A 195 -8.70 13.72 -16.01
N LYS A 196 -8.34 12.73 -16.83
CA LYS A 196 -9.11 11.50 -17.06
C LYS A 196 -8.33 10.27 -16.61
N ILE A 197 -9.02 9.16 -16.38
CA ILE A 197 -8.37 7.88 -16.06
C ILE A 197 -7.63 7.36 -17.30
N LEU A 198 -6.40 6.91 -17.12
CA LEU A 198 -5.64 6.23 -18.15
C LEU A 198 -6.27 4.86 -18.44
N GLY A 199 -6.68 4.64 -19.68
CA GLY A 199 -7.20 3.33 -20.11
C GLY A 199 -6.07 2.34 -20.34
N PHE A 200 -5.93 1.34 -19.47
CA PHE A 200 -5.03 0.20 -19.68
C PHE A 200 -5.85 -1.08 -19.78
N TYR A 201 -6.10 -1.53 -21.00
CA TYR A 201 -7.00 -2.65 -21.27
C TYR A 201 -6.22 -3.88 -21.73
N THR A 202 -6.42 -4.98 -21.02
CA THR A 202 -5.78 -6.26 -21.29
C THR A 202 -6.82 -7.35 -21.38
N ASN A 203 -6.74 -8.22 -22.39
CA ASN A 203 -7.59 -9.41 -22.53
C ASN A 203 -9.11 -9.12 -22.50
N LEU A 204 -9.55 -8.04 -23.14
CA LEU A 204 -10.98 -7.72 -23.26
C LEU A 204 -11.60 -8.35 -24.52
N ASP A 205 -12.73 -9.03 -24.34
CA ASP A 205 -13.61 -9.45 -25.43
C ASP A 205 -14.87 -8.57 -25.45
N SER A 206 -15.26 -8.10 -26.65
CA SER A 206 -16.54 -7.42 -26.91
C SER A 206 -16.87 -6.22 -25.99
N THR A 207 -15.87 -5.54 -25.44
CA THR A 207 -16.06 -4.36 -24.56
C THR A 207 -16.14 -3.07 -25.39
N ILE A 208 -17.06 -2.18 -25.05
CA ILE A 208 -17.14 -0.83 -25.62
C ILE A 208 -16.23 0.09 -24.80
N ILE A 209 -15.25 0.70 -25.45
CA ILE A 209 -14.37 1.71 -24.83
C ILE A 209 -14.97 3.09 -25.11
N ASP A 210 -15.32 3.81 -24.05
CA ASP A 210 -15.93 5.14 -24.13
C ASP A 210 -14.85 6.23 -23.98
N GLU A 211 -14.37 6.77 -25.11
CA GLU A 211 -13.35 7.84 -25.19
C GLU A 211 -13.54 9.05 -24.24
N PRO A 212 -14.74 9.55 -23.91
CA PRO A 212 -14.87 10.65 -22.94
C PRO A 212 -14.42 10.29 -21.52
N VAL A 213 -14.46 9.01 -21.13
CA VAL A 213 -14.06 8.56 -19.78
C VAL A 213 -12.54 8.44 -19.64
N TYR A 214 -11.85 8.13 -20.73
CA TYR A 214 -10.42 7.79 -20.72
C TYR A 214 -9.56 8.82 -21.45
N GLY A 215 -8.29 8.89 -21.08
CA GLY A 215 -7.27 9.79 -21.65
C GLY A 215 -5.97 9.08 -21.97
#